data_AF-A0A1F9ZYZ7-F1
#
_entry.id   AF-A0A1F9ZYZ7-F1
#
_cell.length_a   1.000
_cell.length_b   1.000
_cell.length_c   1.000
_cell.angle_alpha   90.00
_cell.angle_beta   90.00
_cell.angle_gamma   90.00
#
_symmetry.space_group_name_H-M   'P 1'
#
loop_
_entity.id
_entity.type
_entity.pdbx_description
1 polymer ?
#
loop_
_entity_poly.entity_id
_entity_poly.type
_entity_poly.pdbx_seq_one_letter_code
_entity_poly.pdbx_strand_id
1 'polypeptide(L)'
;MKCPGCKSEIPDNSIFCLSCGRPIKVEGLEPIEPPSGSPTETRAMMLLMFSIMLLFFGLFLLFPAYFTGSAVAYLVCASMVTGGVVMLVARFFLLRRYSEKVEEFRAVAAEKIKCRYCGSMNPLDAEKCIGCHAPL
;
A
#
# COMPACT_ATOMS: atom_id res chain seq x y z
N MET A 1 -7.01 27.33 25.19
CA MET A 1 -7.27 25.96 25.76
C MET A 1 -6.32 25.63 26.92
N LYS A 2 -6.58 24.63 27.79
CA LYS A 2 -5.67 24.26 28.91
C LYS A 2 -4.74 23.11 28.55
N CYS A 3 -3.48 23.18 28.97
CA CYS A 3 -2.49 22.14 28.67
C CYS A 3 -2.80 20.83 29.41
N PRO A 4 -2.85 19.67 28.73
CA PRO A 4 -3.07 18.38 29.39
C PRO A 4 -1.91 17.96 30.31
N GLY A 5 -0.73 18.58 30.17
CA GLY A 5 0.43 18.31 31.03
C GLY A 5 0.46 19.18 32.29
N CYS A 6 0.50 20.50 32.14
CA CYS A 6 0.73 21.45 33.24
C CYS A 6 -0.48 22.34 33.57
N LYS A 7 -1.61 22.17 32.87
CA LYS A 7 -2.86 22.93 33.06
C LYS A 7 -2.78 24.45 32.81
N SER A 8 -1.68 24.97 32.29
CA SER A 8 -1.57 26.39 31.92
C SER A 8 -2.42 26.74 30.69
N GLU A 9 -2.76 28.02 30.55
CA GLU A 9 -3.49 28.54 29.39
C GLU A 9 -2.57 28.58 28.16
N ILE A 10 -3.12 28.07 27.06
CA ILE A 10 -2.47 27.95 25.77
C ILE A 10 -3.19 28.89 24.80
N PRO A 11 -2.47 29.84 24.17
CA PRO A 11 -3.05 30.71 23.14
C PRO A 11 -3.42 29.92 21.88
N ASP A 12 -4.48 30.36 21.19
CA ASP A 12 -5.22 29.58 20.18
C ASP A 12 -4.44 29.23 18.89
N ASN A 13 -3.16 29.62 18.78
CA ASN A 13 -2.29 29.32 17.64
C ASN A 13 -0.93 28.71 18.03
N SER A 14 -0.80 28.18 19.25
CA SER A 14 0.48 27.62 19.71
C SER A 14 0.56 26.10 19.51
N ILE A 15 1.62 25.67 18.81
CA ILE A 15 1.91 24.26 18.51
C ILE A 15 2.41 23.53 19.78
N PHE A 16 3.01 24.28 20.71
CA PHE A 16 3.57 23.82 21.97
C PHE A 16 3.12 24.69 23.14
N CYS A 17 3.01 24.11 24.32
CA CYS A 17 2.73 24.83 25.55
C CYS A 17 3.93 25.67 25.99
N LEU A 18 3.75 26.98 26.14
CA LEU A 18 4.80 27.92 26.55
C LEU A 18 5.31 27.72 27.99
N SER A 19 4.52 27.07 28.85
CA SER A 19 4.87 26.89 30.27
C SER A 19 5.63 25.59 30.56
N CYS A 20 5.36 24.52 29.81
CA CYS A 20 5.98 23.21 30.04
C CYS A 20 6.62 22.58 28.80
N GLY A 21 6.53 23.23 27.64
CA GLY A 21 7.09 22.76 26.37
C GLY A 21 6.30 21.62 25.70
N ARG A 22 5.19 21.14 26.28
CA ARG A 22 4.44 19.99 25.74
C ARG A 22 3.70 20.35 24.45
N PRO A 23 3.76 19.54 23.38
CA PRO A 23 3.02 19.78 22.14
C PRO A 23 1.51 19.68 22.37
N ILE A 24 0.76 20.51 21.64
CA ILE A 24 -0.70 20.57 21.69
C ILE A 24 -1.33 19.81 20.53
N LYS A 25 -0.64 19.81 19.38
CA LYS A 25 -1.07 19.19 18.14
C LYS A 25 -0.19 17.98 17.88
N VAL A 26 -0.73 16.80 18.18
CA VAL A 26 -0.10 15.54 17.78
C VAL A 26 -0.50 15.28 16.33
N GLU A 27 -0.05 16.14 15.41
CA GLU A 27 -0.02 15.81 13.98
C GLU A 27 1.11 14.79 13.80
N GLY A 28 0.77 13.53 13.57
CA GLY A 28 1.79 12.48 13.35
C GLY A 28 1.42 11.08 13.82
N LEU A 29 0.17 10.82 14.20
CA LEU A 29 -0.38 9.46 14.19
C LEU A 29 -1.18 9.26 12.90
N GLU A 30 -0.54 9.43 11.74
CA GLU A 30 -0.99 8.62 10.61
C GLU A 30 -0.29 7.27 10.80
N PRO A 31 -1.04 6.17 11.01
CA PRO A 31 -0.45 4.85 10.94
C PRO A 31 0.33 4.76 9.63
N ILE A 32 1.52 4.16 9.65
CA ILE A 32 2.27 3.83 8.44
C ILE A 32 1.46 2.75 7.72
N GLU A 33 0.40 3.16 7.03
CA GLU A 33 -0.38 2.28 6.19
C GLU A 33 0.43 2.03 4.93
N PRO A 34 0.46 0.80 4.41
CA PRO A 34 1.03 0.57 3.09
C PRO A 34 0.31 1.49 2.10
N PRO A 35 0.99 1.96 1.03
CA PRO A 35 0.39 2.86 0.05
C PRO A 35 -0.84 2.20 -0.60
N SER A 36 -2.01 2.45 -0.02
CA SER A 36 -3.31 1.97 -0.48
C SER A 36 -3.70 2.83 -1.70
N GLY A 37 -4.17 2.20 -2.77
CA GLY A 37 -4.39 2.90 -4.05
C GLY A 37 -3.11 3.12 -4.87
N SER A 38 -2.07 2.33 -4.63
CA SER A 38 -0.84 2.39 -5.44
C SER A 38 -1.11 2.03 -6.91
N PRO A 39 -0.39 2.63 -7.88
CA PRO A 39 -0.56 2.36 -9.32
C PRO A 39 -0.35 0.87 -9.67
N THR A 40 0.30 0.10 -8.80
CA THR A 40 0.44 -1.36 -8.87
C THR A 40 -0.89 -2.10 -8.75
N GLU A 41 -1.79 -1.64 -7.89
CA GLU A 41 -3.10 -2.26 -7.69
C GLU A 41 -4.00 -2.08 -8.92
N THR A 42 -4.03 -0.87 -9.49
CA THR A 42 -4.75 -0.59 -10.74
C THR A 42 -4.19 -1.43 -11.89
N ARG A 43 -2.85 -1.53 -12.02
CA ARG A 43 -2.22 -2.40 -13.03
C ARG A 43 -2.59 -3.88 -12.84
N ALA A 44 -2.59 -4.37 -11.61
CA ALA A 44 -2.97 -5.76 -11.31
C ALA A 44 -4.45 -6.05 -11.61
N MET A 45 -5.35 -5.08 -11.38
CA MET A 45 -6.76 -5.19 -11.75
C MET A 45 -6.95 -5.15 -13.26
N MET A 46 -6.30 -4.23 -13.98
CA MET A 46 -6.34 -4.17 -15.45
C MET A 46 -5.86 -5.49 -16.07
N LEU A 47 -4.72 -6.03 -15.61
CA LEU A 47 -4.19 -7.32 -16.07
C LEU A 47 -5.18 -8.47 -15.83
N LEU A 48 -5.88 -8.48 -14.69
CA LEU A 48 -6.91 -9.48 -14.38
C LEU A 48 -8.07 -9.36 -15.38
N MET A 49 -8.62 -8.16 -15.58
CA MET A 49 -9.77 -7.94 -16.45
C MET A 49 -9.49 -8.36 -17.89
N PHE A 50 -8.37 -7.91 -18.45
CA PHE A 50 -7.97 -8.27 -19.82
C PHE A 50 -7.66 -9.77 -19.96
N SER A 51 -7.05 -10.38 -18.95
CA SER A 51 -6.80 -11.81 -18.96
C SER A 51 -8.09 -12.63 -18.99
N ILE A 52 -9.04 -12.33 -18.08
CA ILE A 52 -10.34 -13.01 -18.03
C ILE A 52 -11.07 -12.82 -19.36
N MET A 53 -11.05 -11.60 -19.91
CA MET A 53 -11.65 -11.29 -21.20
C MET A 53 -11.06 -12.15 -22.33
N LEU A 54 -9.73 -12.22 -22.44
CA LEU A 54 -9.05 -13.00 -23.48
C LEU A 54 -9.26 -14.51 -23.31
N LEU A 55 -9.24 -15.03 -22.08
CA LEU A 55 -9.49 -16.44 -21.80
C LEU A 55 -10.94 -16.82 -22.13
N PHE A 56 -11.89 -15.99 -21.73
CA PHE A 56 -13.31 -16.21 -22.02
C PHE A 56 -13.56 -16.24 -23.52
N PHE A 57 -13.12 -15.22 -24.27
CA PHE A 57 -13.34 -15.18 -25.72
C PHE A 57 -12.52 -16.25 -26.46
N GLY A 58 -11.29 -16.53 -26.03
CA GLY A 58 -10.48 -17.59 -26.62
C GLY A 58 -11.10 -18.98 -26.45
N LEU A 59 -11.69 -19.26 -25.29
CA LEU A 59 -12.40 -20.52 -25.04
C LEU A 59 -13.78 -20.55 -25.69
N PHE A 60 -14.50 -19.43 -25.71
CA PHE A 60 -15.82 -19.34 -26.33
C PHE A 60 -15.74 -19.53 -27.86
N LEU A 61 -14.75 -18.92 -28.51
CA LEU A 61 -14.54 -19.04 -29.96
C LEU A 61 -14.01 -20.42 -30.39
N LEU A 62 -13.49 -21.23 -29.47
CA LEU A 62 -13.10 -22.61 -29.74
C LEU A 62 -14.30 -23.48 -30.17
N PHE A 63 -15.49 -23.21 -29.64
CA PHE A 63 -16.69 -23.98 -29.98
C PHE A 63 -17.09 -23.81 -31.45
N PRO A 64 -17.29 -22.58 -31.99
CA PRO A 64 -17.47 -22.38 -33.42
C PRO A 64 -16.27 -22.85 -34.26
N ALA A 65 -15.03 -22.64 -33.79
CA ALA A 65 -13.83 -23.09 -34.50
C ALA A 65 -13.86 -24.60 -34.76
N TYR A 66 -14.34 -25.38 -33.78
CA TYR A 66 -14.53 -26.82 -33.91
C TYR A 66 -15.45 -27.23 -35.05
N PHE A 67 -16.59 -26.57 -35.21
CA PHE A 67 -17.51 -26.87 -36.32
C PHE A 67 -16.96 -26.46 -37.67
N THR A 68 -16.21 -25.35 -37.74
CA THR A 68 -15.63 -24.89 -39.01
C THR A 68 -14.42 -25.71 -39.45
N GLY A 69 -13.75 -26.42 -38.54
CA GLY A 69 -12.52 -27.17 -38.83
C GLY A 69 -11.35 -26.30 -39.31
N SER A 70 -11.44 -24.97 -39.15
CA SER A 70 -10.47 -24.05 -39.73
C SER A 70 -9.22 -23.93 -38.84
N ALA A 71 -8.06 -24.30 -39.39
CA ALA A 71 -6.78 -24.20 -38.68
C ALA A 71 -6.48 -22.76 -38.19
N VAL A 72 -6.89 -21.76 -38.98
CA VAL A 72 -6.73 -20.35 -38.63
C VAL A 72 -7.52 -19.99 -37.37
N ALA A 73 -8.77 -20.45 -37.23
CA ALA A 73 -9.56 -20.15 -36.04
C ALA A 73 -8.95 -20.77 -34.78
N TYR A 74 -8.42 -21.99 -34.86
CA TYR A 74 -7.71 -22.61 -33.75
C TYR A 74 -6.45 -21.83 -33.35
N LEU A 75 -5.66 -21.36 -34.31
CA LEU A 75 -4.46 -20.55 -34.02
C LEU A 75 -4.84 -19.22 -33.35
N VAL A 76 -5.91 -18.56 -33.81
CA VAL A 76 -6.40 -17.33 -33.17
C VAL A 76 -6.81 -17.61 -31.73
N CYS A 77 -7.62 -18.65 -31.49
CA CYS A 77 -8.05 -19.02 -30.15
C CYS A 77 -6.86 -19.35 -29.24
N ALA A 78 -5.90 -20.14 -29.73
CA ALA A 78 -4.70 -20.49 -28.99
C ALA A 78 -3.87 -19.24 -28.63
N SER A 79 -3.76 -18.27 -29.54
CA SER A 79 -3.03 -17.02 -29.29
C SER A 79 -3.69 -16.18 -28.19
N MET A 80 -5.03 -16.09 -28.18
CA MET A 80 -5.80 -15.37 -27.16
C MET A 80 -5.67 -16.04 -25.80
N VAL A 81 -5.80 -17.37 -25.74
CA VAL A 81 -5.65 -18.13 -24.49
C VAL A 81 -4.23 -17.97 -23.94
N THR A 82 -3.22 -18.09 -24.81
CA THR A 82 -1.81 -17.93 -24.41
C THR A 82 -1.56 -16.51 -23.86
N GLY A 83 -2.06 -15.48 -24.54
CA GLY A 83 -1.96 -14.09 -24.06
C GLY A 83 -2.64 -13.90 -22.69
N GLY A 84 -3.84 -14.45 -22.51
CA GLY A 84 -4.55 -14.43 -21.25
C GLY A 84 -3.77 -15.07 -20.10
N VAL A 85 -3.19 -16.26 -20.33
CA VAL A 85 -2.35 -16.96 -19.33
C VAL A 85 -1.09 -16.15 -18.99
N VAL A 86 -0.40 -15.61 -20.01
CA VAL A 86 0.80 -14.77 -19.79
C VAL A 86 0.46 -13.56 -18.91
N MET A 87 -0.68 -12.92 -19.12
CA MET A 87 -1.13 -11.79 -18.30
C MET A 87 -1.48 -12.20 -16.85
N LEU A 88 -2.04 -13.40 -16.60
CA LEU A 88 -2.23 -13.90 -15.22
C LEU A 88 -0.90 -14.15 -14.52
N VAL A 89 0.06 -14.75 -15.24
CA VAL A 89 1.40 -15.00 -14.71
C VAL A 89 2.08 -13.68 -14.37
N ALA A 90 2.02 -12.70 -15.27
CA ALA A 90 2.54 -11.36 -15.02
C ALA A 90 1.88 -10.70 -13.80
N ARG A 91 0.55 -10.81 -13.67
CA ARG A 91 -0.19 -10.32 -12.48
C ARG A 91 0.28 -11.00 -11.21
N PHE A 92 0.45 -12.32 -11.21
CA PHE A 92 0.90 -13.08 -10.05
C PHE A 92 2.28 -12.60 -9.58
N PHE A 93 3.24 -12.44 -10.49
CA PHE A 93 4.56 -11.92 -10.16
C PHE A 93 4.52 -10.47 -9.66
N LEU A 94 3.67 -9.62 -10.24
CA LEU A 94 3.51 -8.23 -9.79
C LEU A 94 3.00 -8.18 -8.34
N LEU A 95 1.93 -8.94 -8.04
CA LEU A 95 1.36 -8.98 -6.70
C LEU A 95 2.33 -9.58 -5.67
N ARG A 96 3.08 -10.61 -6.05
CA ARG A 96 4.09 -11.20 -5.17
C ARG A 96 5.20 -10.22 -4.82
N ARG A 97 5.71 -9.47 -5.81
CA ARG A 97 6.69 -8.40 -5.54
C ARG A 97 6.11 -7.28 -4.70
N TYR A 98 4.84 -6.95 -4.91
CA TYR A 98 4.15 -5.94 -4.12
C TYR A 98 3.99 -6.39 -2.65
N SER A 99 3.61 -7.65 -2.40
CA SER A 99 3.49 -8.17 -1.04
C SER A 99 4.83 -8.19 -0.30
N GLU A 100 5.91 -8.61 -0.97
CA GLU A 100 7.27 -8.59 -0.39
C GLU A 100 7.67 -7.17 0.07
N LYS A 101 7.40 -6.16 -0.75
CA LYS A 101 7.64 -4.75 -0.37
C LYS A 101 6.77 -4.30 0.79
N VAL A 102 5.50 -4.68 0.80
CA VAL A 102 4.59 -4.32 1.89
C VAL A 102 5.04 -4.96 3.21
N GLU A 103 5.54 -6.20 3.19
CA GLU A 103 6.13 -6.84 4.36
C GLU A 103 7.39 -6.12 4.84
N GLU A 104 8.27 -5.69 3.93
CA GLU A 104 9.45 -4.87 4.25
C GLU A 104 9.05 -3.55 4.91
N PHE A 105 8.10 -2.81 4.34
CA PHE A 105 7.57 -1.57 4.94
C PHE A 105 6.98 -1.83 6.33
N ARG A 106 6.23 -2.93 6.50
CA ARG A 106 5.65 -3.30 7.79
C ARG A 106 6.72 -3.69 8.81
N ALA A 107 7.79 -4.35 8.40
CA ALA A 107 8.91 -4.70 9.28
C ALA A 107 9.62 -3.44 9.79
N VAL A 108 9.93 -2.50 8.88
CA VAL A 108 10.52 -1.20 9.25
C VAL A 108 9.59 -0.39 10.17
N ALA A 109 8.29 -0.37 9.88
CA ALA A 109 7.31 0.32 10.71
C ALA A 109 7.08 -0.34 12.09
N ALA A 110 7.32 -1.65 12.21
CA ALA A 110 7.18 -2.40 13.45
C ALA A 110 8.32 -2.14 14.43
N GLU A 111 9.53 -1.89 13.90
CA GLU A 111 10.65 -1.46 14.72
C GLU A 111 10.38 -0.05 15.27
N LYS A 112 10.43 0.07 16.60
CA LYS A 112 10.12 1.29 17.33
C LYS A 112 11.26 1.61 18.29
N ILE A 113 11.69 2.86 18.29
CA ILE A 113 12.73 3.37 19.20
C ILE A 113 12.10 4.02 20.42
N LYS A 114 12.67 3.71 21.59
CA LYS A 114 12.23 4.27 22.86
C LYS A 114 12.93 5.61 23.08
N CYS A 115 12.15 6.67 23.29
CA CYS A 115 12.67 7.99 23.64
C CYS A 115 13.41 7.94 24.98
N ARG A 116 14.65 8.44 25.01
CA ARG A 116 15.50 8.49 26.23
C ARG A 116 14.95 9.43 27.31
N TYR A 117 14.20 10.46 26.92
CA TYR A 117 13.73 11.51 27.82
C TYR A 117 12.39 11.20 28.47
N CYS A 118 11.39 10.78 27.68
CA CYS A 118 10.02 10.54 28.17
C CYS A 118 9.60 9.07 28.14
N GLY A 119 10.36 8.18 27.51
CA GLY A 119 10.06 6.76 27.41
C GLY A 119 8.99 6.38 26.38
N SER A 120 8.50 7.30 25.54
CA SER A 120 7.55 6.97 24.48
C SER A 120 8.19 6.10 23.39
N MET A 121 7.38 5.28 22.73
CA MET A 121 7.80 4.50 21.56
C MET A 121 7.51 5.31 20.30
N ASN A 122 8.52 5.49 19.45
CA ASN A 122 8.47 6.26 18.22
C ASN A 122 8.89 5.35 17.06
N PRO A 123 8.46 5.61 15.82
CA PRO A 123 8.93 4.84 14.68
C PRO A 123 10.44 5.08 14.47
N LEU A 124 11.14 4.11 13.88
CA LEU A 124 12.59 4.18 13.66
C LEU A 124 13.07 5.42 12.89
N ASP A 125 12.26 5.88 11.94
CA ASP A 125 12.56 6.98 11.04
C ASP A 125 12.24 8.36 11.65
N ALA A 126 11.71 8.41 12.88
CA ALA A 126 11.45 9.66 13.56
C ALA A 126 12.76 10.30 14.05
N GLU A 127 13.11 11.48 13.53
CA GLU A 127 14.19 12.32 14.06
C GLU A 127 13.86 12.92 15.43
N LYS A 128 12.56 13.05 15.74
CA LYS A 128 12.05 13.70 16.95
C LYS A 128 10.97 12.87 17.60
N CYS A 129 10.99 12.85 18.93
CA CYS A 129 10.01 12.15 19.74
C CYS A 129 8.59 12.71 19.55
N ILE A 130 7.62 11.86 19.25
CA ILE A 130 6.21 12.23 19.08
C ILE A 130 5.60 12.71 20.42
N GLY A 131 6.08 12.19 21.55
CA GLY A 131 5.57 12.55 22.87
C GLY A 131 6.15 13.84 23.45
N CYS A 132 7.46 14.05 23.31
CA CYS A 132 8.18 15.17 23.96
C CYS A 132 9.04 16.02 23.02
N HIS A 133 9.06 15.74 21.71
CA HIS A 133 9.85 16.43 20.67
C HIS A 133 11.36 16.52 20.90
N ALA A 134 11.89 15.80 21.86
CA ALA A 134 13.32 15.63 22.01
C ALA A 134 13.91 14.88 20.81
N PRO A 135 15.16 15.16 20.41
CA PRO A 135 15.84 14.38 19.38
C PRO A 135 15.92 12.90 19.81
N LEU A 136 15.67 12.00 18.86
CA LEU A 136 15.67 10.54 19.06
C LEU A 136 17.02 9.89 18.71
#